data_AF-A0A3B9XGK8-F1
#
_entry.id   AF-A0A3B9XGK8-F1
#
_cell.length_a   1.000
_cell.length_b   1.000
_cell.length_c   1.000
_cell.angle_alpha   90.00
_cell.angle_beta   90.00
_cell.angle_gamma   90.00
#
_symmetry.space_group_name_H-M   'P 1'
#
loop_
_entity.id
_entity.type
_entity.pdbx_description
1 polymer ?
#
loop_
_entity_poly.entity_id
_entity_poly.type
_entity_poly.pdbx_seq_one_letter_code
_entity_poly.pdbx_strand_id
1 'polypeptide(L)'
;MTPLKIQKTEYADKVYLRLELTHEQNQRLEKLKALRSHKHSIESLLVEFIEKELKNYENTKFKLSNSKNPRQIPKRLRNSVLKSSGYKCQFPGCESKYFLQIDHIHPVRRGGKQNPENLQVLCATHNQQKG
;
A
#
# COMPACT_ATOMS: atom_id res chain seq x y z
N MET A 1 8.40 15.43 -10.83
CA MET A 1 9.65 14.80 -10.37
C MET A 1 10.15 13.91 -11.48
N THR A 2 11.28 14.25 -12.10
CA THR A 2 11.99 13.32 -12.98
C THR A 2 12.48 12.13 -12.16
N PRO A 3 12.36 10.89 -12.66
CA PRO A 3 12.86 9.73 -11.95
C PRO A 3 14.38 9.82 -11.84
N LEU A 4 14.91 9.55 -10.64
CA LEU A 4 16.33 9.38 -10.41
C LEU A 4 16.82 8.20 -11.24
N LYS A 5 17.86 8.40 -12.07
CA LYS A 5 18.52 7.32 -12.79
C LYS A 5 19.58 6.72 -11.87
N ILE A 6 19.43 5.44 -11.56
CA ILE A 6 20.36 4.68 -10.72
C ILE A 6 21.01 3.62 -11.60
N GLN A 7 22.34 3.65 -11.69
CA GLN A 7 23.12 2.55 -12.28
C GLN A 7 23.74 1.74 -11.14
N LYS A 8 23.59 0.41 -11.20
CA LYS A 8 24.11 -0.53 -10.20
C LYS A 8 25.16 -1.42 -10.85
N THR A 9 26.31 -1.54 -10.22
CA THR A 9 27.34 -2.53 -10.59
C THR A 9 27.63 -3.40 -9.39
N GLU A 10 27.48 -4.72 -9.53
CA GLU A 10 27.64 -5.69 -8.45
C GLU A 10 28.91 -6.51 -8.65
N TYR A 11 29.70 -6.63 -7.58
CA TYR A 11 30.85 -7.51 -7.46
C TYR A 11 30.58 -8.51 -6.33
N ALA A 12 31.41 -9.55 -6.20
CA ALA A 12 31.22 -10.59 -5.20
C ALA A 12 31.21 -10.06 -3.75
N ASP A 13 31.99 -9.00 -3.47
CA ASP A 13 32.21 -8.44 -2.13
C ASP A 13 31.55 -7.07 -1.93
N LYS A 14 31.10 -6.40 -3.00
CA LYS A 14 30.63 -5.01 -2.93
C LYS A 14 29.68 -4.63 -4.06
N VAL A 15 28.91 -3.56 -3.82
CA VAL A 15 27.98 -3.00 -4.78
C VAL A 15 28.26 -1.50 -4.94
N TYR A 16 28.41 -1.06 -6.19
CA TYR A 16 28.52 0.36 -6.52
C TYR A 16 27.19 0.89 -7.05
N LEU A 17 26.78 2.04 -6.53
CA LEU A 17 25.61 2.78 -6.97
C LEU A 17 26.07 4.12 -7.55
N ARG A 18 25.74 4.39 -8.81
CA ARG A 18 25.90 5.69 -9.44
C ARG A 18 24.54 6.36 -9.57
N LEU A 19 24.42 7.53 -8.96
CA LEU A 19 23.19 8.31 -8.91
C LEU A 19 23.35 9.56 -9.78
N GLU A 20 22.44 9.74 -10.73
CA GLU A 20 22.33 11.00 -11.48
C GLU A 20 21.33 11.91 -10.76
N LEU A 21 21.83 13.00 -10.18
CA LEU A 21 21.04 13.99 -9.45
C LEU A 21 20.92 15.28 -10.27
N THR A 22 19.75 15.93 -10.22
CA THR A 22 19.64 17.32 -10.67
C THR A 22 20.43 18.25 -9.75
N HIS A 23 20.77 19.45 -10.24
CA HIS A 23 21.45 20.45 -9.41
C HIS A 23 20.67 20.79 -8.14
N GLU A 24 19.34 20.91 -8.22
CA GLU A 24 18.49 21.15 -7.06
C GLU A 24 18.54 19.99 -6.04
N GLN A 25 18.52 18.73 -6.52
CA GLN A 25 18.64 17.56 -5.66
C GLN A 25 20.00 17.52 -4.96
N ASN A 26 21.09 17.83 -5.68
CA ASN A 26 22.43 17.90 -5.10
C ASN A 26 22.53 19.02 -4.04
N GLN A 27 21.96 20.19 -4.29
CA GLN A 27 21.92 21.28 -3.31
C GLN A 27 21.20 20.87 -2.02
N ARG A 28 20.09 20.15 -2.13
CA ARG A 28 19.35 19.63 -0.96
C ARG A 28 20.17 18.58 -0.20
N LEU A 29 20.87 17.70 -0.91
CA LEU A 29 21.76 16.71 -0.32
C LEU A 29 22.91 17.38 0.45
N GLU A 30 23.59 18.36 -0.14
CA GLU A 30 24.66 19.10 0.52
C GLU A 30 24.15 19.90 1.72
N LYS A 31 22.97 20.52 1.62
CA LYS A 31 22.33 21.17 2.77
C LYS A 31 22.05 20.19 3.91
N LEU A 32 21.54 18.99 3.59
CA LEU A 32 21.30 17.95 4.60
C LEU A 32 22.60 17.48 5.25
N LYS A 33 23.64 17.25 4.44
CA LYS A 33 24.98 16.89 4.93
C LYS A 33 25.53 17.95 5.86
N ALA A 34 25.44 19.23 5.51
CA ALA A 34 25.89 20.32 6.38
C ALA A 34 25.16 20.32 7.74
N LEU A 35 23.82 20.19 7.72
CA LEU A 35 22.99 20.18 8.93
C LEU A 35 23.19 18.94 9.83
N ARG A 36 23.63 17.82 9.24
CA ARG A 36 23.83 16.54 9.93
C ARG A 36 25.31 16.12 10.01
N SER A 37 26.22 17.02 9.64
CA SER A 37 27.66 16.76 9.42
C SER A 37 28.39 16.21 10.64
N HIS A 38 27.91 16.54 11.84
CA HIS A 38 28.50 16.05 13.09
C HIS A 38 28.17 14.58 13.42
N LYS A 39 27.37 13.88 12.61
CA LYS A 39 26.88 12.55 12.98
C LYS A 39 27.07 11.46 11.94
N HIS A 40 27.05 11.74 10.62
CA HIS A 40 26.99 10.66 9.63
C HIS A 40 27.57 11.04 8.26
N SER A 41 28.25 10.07 7.61
CA SER A 41 28.59 10.13 6.18
C SER A 41 27.32 9.96 5.32
N ILE A 42 27.42 10.21 4.01
CA ILE A 42 26.27 10.03 3.10
C ILE A 42 25.78 8.58 3.13
N GLU A 43 26.72 7.63 3.19
CA GLU A 43 26.44 6.20 3.26
C GLU A 43 25.60 5.88 4.50
N SER A 44 25.97 6.41 5.66
CA SER A 44 25.20 6.22 6.89
C SER A 44 23.80 6.82 6.80
N LEU A 45 23.64 8.02 6.20
CA LEU A 45 22.32 8.63 6.01
C LEU A 45 21.42 7.79 5.09
N LEU A 46 21.99 7.21 4.03
CA LEU A 46 21.27 6.34 3.11
C LEU A 46 20.84 5.04 3.81
N VAL A 47 21.73 4.41 4.58
CA VAL A 47 21.42 3.19 5.34
C VAL A 47 20.33 3.46 6.38
N GLU A 48 20.44 4.52 7.17
CA GLU A 48 19.43 4.90 8.17
C GLU A 48 18.06 5.12 7.52
N PHE A 49 18.03 5.80 6.36
CA PHE A 49 16.80 6.02 5.61
C PHE A 49 16.17 4.70 5.14
N ILE A 50 16.97 3.79 4.58
CA ILE A 50 16.51 2.47 4.13
C ILE A 50 15.92 1.67 5.30
N GLU A 51 16.64 1.58 6.42
CA GLU A 51 16.18 0.84 7.61
C GLU A 51 14.88 1.42 8.16
N LYS A 52 14.77 2.75 8.24
CA LYS A 52 13.58 3.44 8.70
C LYS A 52 12.37 3.17 7.79
N GLU A 53 12.55 3.22 6.48
CA GLU A 53 11.46 2.96 5.53
C GLU A 53 11.05 1.49 5.49
N LEU A 54 11.99 0.56 5.60
CA LEU A 54 11.68 -0.86 5.76
C LEU A 54 10.86 -1.10 7.04
N LYS A 55 11.27 -0.52 8.17
CA LYS A 55 10.53 -0.59 9.42
C LYS A 55 9.14 0.03 9.32
N ASN A 56 8.99 1.15 8.61
CA ASN A 56 7.70 1.77 8.34
C ASN A 56 6.81 0.86 7.49
N TYR A 57 7.36 0.22 6.46
CA TYR A 57 6.63 -0.72 5.62
C TYR A 57 6.17 -1.95 6.41
N GLU A 58 7.03 -2.52 7.25
CA GLU A 58 6.67 -3.62 8.14
C GLU A 58 5.58 -3.19 9.13
N ASN A 59 5.77 -2.08 9.84
CA ASN A 59 4.79 -1.56 10.79
C ASN A 59 3.44 -1.25 10.13
N THR A 60 3.44 -0.73 8.91
CA THR A 60 2.20 -0.50 8.17
C THR A 60 1.60 -1.82 7.71
N LYS A 61 2.37 -2.84 7.33
CA LYS A 61 1.86 -4.20 7.06
C LYS A 61 1.11 -4.77 8.27
N PHE A 62 1.61 -4.50 9.49
CA PHE A 62 1.01 -4.94 10.76
C PHE A 62 -0.05 -4.02 11.37
N LYS A 63 -0.23 -2.79 10.89
CA LYS A 63 -1.41 -1.96 11.24
C LYS A 63 -2.66 -2.51 10.53
N LEU A 64 -3.20 -3.60 11.05
CA LEU A 64 -4.63 -3.92 10.95
C LEU A 64 -5.40 -2.69 11.42
N SER A 65 -6.42 -2.26 10.68
CA SER A 65 -7.27 -1.17 11.15
C SER A 65 -7.96 -1.63 12.43
N ASN A 66 -7.58 -1.07 13.58
CA ASN A 66 -8.25 -1.28 14.87
C ASN A 66 -9.62 -0.59 14.92
N SER A 67 -10.43 -0.75 13.88
CA SER A 67 -11.85 -0.50 14.02
C SER A 67 -12.42 -1.66 14.83
N LYS A 68 -12.97 -1.36 16.00
CA LYS A 68 -13.78 -2.32 16.79
C LYS A 68 -15.11 -2.64 16.11
N ASN A 69 -15.44 -2.00 14.98
CA ASN A 69 -16.67 -2.25 14.26
C ASN A 69 -16.47 -3.43 13.29
N PRO A 70 -17.11 -4.59 13.54
CA PRO A 70 -16.98 -5.77 12.68
C PRO A 70 -17.58 -5.58 11.27
N ARG A 71 -18.30 -4.46 11.02
CA ARG A 71 -18.76 -4.09 9.68
C ARG A 71 -17.74 -3.27 8.89
N GLN A 72 -16.75 -2.68 9.55
CA GLN A 72 -15.79 -1.81 8.88
C GLN A 72 -14.70 -2.64 8.22
N ILE A 73 -14.85 -2.86 6.92
CA ILE A 73 -13.86 -3.59 6.11
C ILE A 73 -12.60 -2.72 5.93
N PRO A 74 -11.40 -3.20 6.34
CA PRO A 74 -10.14 -2.49 6.15
C PRO A 74 -9.90 -2.13 4.70
N LYS A 75 -9.34 -0.95 4.43
CA LYS A 75 -9.08 -0.47 3.06
C LYS A 75 -8.30 -1.46 2.20
N ARG A 76 -7.32 -2.16 2.78
CA ARG A 76 -6.54 -3.20 2.09
C ARG A 76 -7.41 -4.38 1.65
N LEU A 77 -8.23 -4.91 2.57
CA LEU A 77 -9.15 -6.00 2.26
C LEU A 77 -10.18 -5.57 1.22
N ARG A 78 -10.72 -4.34 1.35
CA ARG A 78 -11.63 -3.74 0.38
C ARG A 78 -11.02 -3.70 -1.03
N ASN A 79 -9.79 -3.21 -1.15
CA ASN A 79 -9.09 -3.15 -2.44
C ASN A 79 -8.81 -4.54 -3.02
N SER A 80 -8.45 -5.51 -2.17
CA SER A 80 -8.19 -6.89 -2.60
C SER A 80 -9.44 -7.53 -3.21
N VAL A 81 -10.59 -7.39 -2.55
CA VAL A 81 -11.89 -7.95 -2.99
C VAL A 81 -12.39 -7.26 -4.27
N LEU A 82 -12.22 -5.94 -4.41
CA LEU A 82 -12.51 -5.25 -5.67
C LEU A 82 -11.64 -5.74 -6.82
N LYS A 83 -10.34 -5.92 -6.58
CA LYS A 83 -9.41 -6.43 -7.60
C LYS A 83 -9.76 -7.85 -8.03
N SER A 84 -10.06 -8.75 -7.09
CA SER A 84 -10.41 -10.15 -7.40
C SER A 84 -11.74 -10.28 -8.13
N SER A 85 -12.71 -9.40 -7.86
CA SER A 85 -13.96 -9.35 -8.63
C SER A 85 -13.79 -8.82 -10.06
N GLY A 86 -12.62 -8.30 -10.44
CA GLY A 86 -12.42 -7.64 -11.73
C GLY A 86 -13.16 -6.31 -11.83
N TYR A 87 -13.38 -5.63 -10.70
CA TYR A 87 -14.13 -4.38 -10.62
C TYR A 87 -15.53 -4.45 -11.28
N LYS A 88 -16.23 -5.57 -11.08
CA LYS A 88 -17.60 -5.77 -11.54
C LYS A 88 -18.47 -6.39 -10.45
N CYS A 89 -19.78 -6.20 -10.57
CA CYS A 89 -20.78 -6.89 -9.78
C CYS A 89 -20.61 -8.41 -9.94
N GLN A 90 -20.73 -9.15 -8.85
CA GLN A 90 -20.65 -10.61 -8.83
C GLN A 90 -22.03 -11.28 -8.85
N PHE A 91 -23.12 -10.49 -8.87
CA PHE A 91 -24.46 -11.04 -9.03
C PHE A 91 -24.61 -11.73 -10.40
N PRO A 92 -25.18 -12.94 -10.48
CA PRO A 92 -25.33 -13.67 -11.74
C PRO A 92 -26.05 -12.85 -12.81
N GLY A 93 -25.45 -12.76 -14.00
CA GLY A 93 -26.01 -11.98 -15.13
C GLY A 93 -25.83 -10.46 -15.04
N CYS A 94 -25.14 -9.94 -14.02
CA CYS A 94 -24.86 -8.51 -13.90
C CYS A 94 -23.43 -8.17 -14.32
N GLU A 95 -23.27 -7.23 -15.24
CA GLU A 95 -21.95 -6.74 -15.69
C GLU A 95 -21.63 -5.32 -15.21
N SER A 96 -22.42 -4.79 -14.27
CA SER A 96 -22.23 -3.42 -13.79
C SER A 96 -20.85 -3.24 -13.16
N LYS A 97 -20.17 -2.16 -13.56
CA LYS A 97 -18.89 -1.70 -13.00
C LYS A 97 -19.04 -0.42 -12.18
N TYR A 98 -20.26 0.07 -12.03
CA TYR A 98 -20.57 1.35 -11.40
C TYR A 98 -21.21 1.15 -10.02
N PHE A 99 -20.94 2.10 -9.12
CA PHE A 99 -21.49 2.12 -7.75
C PHE A 99 -21.30 0.81 -7.00
N LEU A 100 -20.10 0.22 -7.09
CA LEU A 100 -19.77 -1.05 -6.46
C LEU A 100 -19.63 -0.91 -4.94
N GLN A 101 -20.28 -1.81 -4.23
CA GLN A 101 -20.32 -1.92 -2.78
C GLN A 101 -19.79 -3.30 -2.39
N ILE A 102 -19.11 -3.37 -1.25
CA ILE A 102 -18.63 -4.64 -0.70
C ILE A 102 -19.53 -4.99 0.47
N ASP A 103 -20.07 -6.19 0.42
CA ASP A 103 -21.01 -6.67 1.41
C ASP A 103 -20.65 -8.09 1.90
N HIS A 104 -21.15 -8.44 3.07
CA HIS A 104 -20.93 -9.76 3.65
C HIS A 104 -21.97 -10.75 3.12
N ILE A 105 -21.51 -11.89 2.58
CA ILE A 105 -22.39 -12.99 2.13
C ILE A 105 -23.22 -13.49 3.33
N HIS A 106 -22.55 -13.90 4.41
CA HIS A 106 -23.14 -14.13 5.72
C HIS A 106 -23.11 -12.85 6.55
N PRO A 107 -24.25 -12.25 6.92
CA PRO A 107 -24.28 -10.97 7.62
C PRO A 107 -23.56 -11.00 8.97
N VAL A 108 -22.87 -9.91 9.31
CA VAL A 108 -22.18 -9.73 10.59
C VAL A 108 -23.12 -9.96 11.80
N ARG A 109 -24.37 -9.51 11.71
CA ARG A 109 -25.40 -9.72 12.76
C ARG A 109 -25.74 -11.19 13.03
N ARG A 110 -25.38 -12.10 12.12
CA ARG A 110 -25.56 -13.56 12.24
C ARG A 110 -24.23 -14.30 12.48
N GLY A 111 -23.16 -13.59 12.85
CA GLY A 111 -21.83 -14.16 13.06
C GLY A 111 -20.96 -14.23 11.80
N GLY A 112 -21.30 -13.48 10.75
CA GLY A 112 -20.46 -13.31 9.56
C GLY A 112 -19.04 -12.85 9.88
N LYS A 113 -18.04 -13.58 9.36
CA LYS A 113 -16.63 -13.24 9.51
C LYS A 113 -16.19 -12.22 8.47
N GLN A 114 -15.14 -11.49 8.78
CA GLN A 114 -14.58 -10.44 7.91
C GLN A 114 -13.38 -10.97 7.10
N ASN A 115 -13.53 -12.14 6.50
CA ASN A 115 -12.53 -12.79 5.64
C ASN A 115 -12.91 -12.62 4.15
N PRO A 116 -11.95 -12.69 3.21
CA PRO A 116 -12.22 -12.52 1.78
C PRO A 116 -13.32 -13.45 1.25
N GLU A 117 -13.40 -14.67 1.78
CA GLU A 117 -14.38 -15.70 1.38
C GLU A 117 -15.84 -15.31 1.72
N ASN A 118 -16.04 -14.50 2.77
CA ASN A 118 -17.37 -14.05 3.17
C ASN A 118 -17.70 -12.65 2.61
N LEU A 119 -16.88 -12.09 1.73
CA LEU A 119 -17.09 -10.79 1.12
C LEU A 119 -17.39 -10.92 -0.37
N GLN A 120 -18.33 -10.12 -0.86
CA GLN A 120 -18.70 -10.06 -2.27
C GLN A 120 -18.82 -8.60 -2.73
N VAL A 121 -18.69 -8.39 -4.04
CA VAL A 121 -18.85 -7.10 -4.70
C VAL A 121 -20.18 -7.06 -5.44
N LEU A 122 -21.05 -6.12 -5.08
CA LEU A 122 -22.36 -5.91 -5.70
C LEU A 122 -22.50 -4.47 -6.17
N CYS A 123 -23.26 -4.22 -7.24
CA CYS A 123 -23.68 -2.85 -7.54
C CYS A 123 -24.72 -2.37 -6.52
N ALA A 124 -24.93 -1.06 -6.42
CA ALA A 124 -25.90 -0.46 -5.49
C ALA A 124 -27.30 -1.13 -5.56
N THR A 125 -27.79 -1.44 -6.77
CA THR A 125 -29.08 -2.11 -6.98
C THR A 125 -29.13 -3.50 -6.36
N HIS A 126 -28.18 -4.38 -6.67
CA HIS A 126 -28.17 -5.74 -6.13
C HIS A 126 -27.84 -5.76 -4.63
N ASN A 127 -27.02 -4.82 -4.16
CA ASN A 127 -26.75 -4.70 -2.73
C ASN A 127 -28.01 -4.30 -1.95
N GLN A 128 -28.83 -3.41 -2.51
CA GLN A 128 -30.12 -3.02 -1.93
C GLN A 128 -31.14 -4.17 -1.96
N GLN A 129 -31.20 -4.96 -3.04
CA GLN A 129 -32.08 -6.14 -3.14
C GLN A 129 -31.73 -7.23 -2.12
N LYS A 130 -30.46 -7.33 -1.72
CA LYS A 130 -30.00 -8.27 -0.69
C LYS A 130 -30.35 -7.82 0.75
N GLY A 131 -30.52 -6.50 0.95
CA GLY A 131 -30.60 -5.81 2.26
C GLY A 131 -31.62 -6.35 3.24
#